data_AF-A0A432QUH7-F1
#
_entry.id   AF-A0A432QUH7-F1
#
_cell.length_a   1.000
_cell.length_b   1.000
_cell.length_c   1.000
_cell.angle_alpha   90.00
_cell.angle_beta   90.00
_cell.angle_gamma   90.00
#
_symmetry.space_group_name_H-M   'P 1'
#
loop_
_entity.id
_entity.type
_entity.pdbx_description
1 polymer ?
#
loop_
_entity_poly.entity_id
_entity_poly.type
_entity_poly.pdbx_seq_one_letter_code
_entity_poly.pdbx_strand_id
1 'polypeptide(L)'
;HNVILGISNIGAKGINELLKEGKKPEEIRNLIFSGAFSKPLSNPVYWAFTGDEIGKFAWINYFGTWNFDLKKGIKSPIYRLSNCRSLKPGILACRGMLIDLEKGEILQNRKAIPLKKLVVKDENRFAEKEYHSKGLYFEVVKTKGKSYIFLMTEQPFKSMFNRMYILRNFDENYFELVYDDFPTMVLYRVRNE
;
A
#
# COMPACT_ATOMS: atom_id res chain seq x y z
N HIS A 1 3.39 4.67 -12.62
CA HIS A 1 3.69 4.16 -13.97
C HIS A 1 5.13 4.51 -14.40
N ASN A 2 5.51 5.79 -14.51
CA ASN A 2 6.86 6.25 -14.90
C ASN A 2 8.03 5.55 -14.19
N VAL A 3 7.93 5.38 -12.86
CA VAL A 3 8.99 4.73 -12.07
C VAL A 3 9.25 3.30 -12.54
N ILE A 4 8.19 2.56 -12.88
CA ILE A 4 8.26 1.17 -13.34
C ILE A 4 8.96 1.15 -14.69
N LEU A 5 8.44 1.92 -15.67
CA LEU A 5 9.04 1.98 -17.01
C LEU A 5 10.49 2.46 -16.97
N GLY A 6 10.78 3.50 -16.19
CA GLY A 6 12.11 4.06 -16.06
C GLY A 6 13.11 3.05 -15.52
N ILE A 7 12.80 2.40 -14.39
CA ILE A 7 13.68 1.39 -13.80
C ILE A 7 13.82 0.17 -14.71
N SER A 8 12.74 -0.27 -15.37
CA SER A 8 12.78 -1.40 -16.31
C SER A 8 13.61 -1.10 -17.56
N ASN A 9 13.70 0.16 -17.99
CA ASN A 9 14.50 0.56 -19.14
C ASN A 9 16.00 0.70 -18.82
N ILE A 10 16.35 1.34 -17.70
CA ILE A 10 17.76 1.67 -17.40
C ILE A 10 18.41 0.65 -16.45
N GLY A 11 17.61 0.03 -15.58
CA GLY A 11 18.07 -0.91 -14.56
C GLY A 11 19.15 -0.35 -13.64
N ALA A 12 19.81 -1.25 -12.91
CA ALA A 12 20.94 -0.87 -12.05
C ALA A 12 22.14 -0.35 -12.86
N LYS A 13 22.35 -0.87 -14.07
CA LYS A 13 23.45 -0.45 -14.95
C LYS A 13 23.34 1.03 -15.33
N GLY A 14 22.19 1.46 -15.84
CA GLY A 14 21.98 2.86 -16.21
C GLY A 14 22.00 3.80 -15.01
N ILE A 15 21.49 3.39 -13.85
CA ILE A 15 21.64 4.18 -12.61
C ILE A 15 23.13 4.36 -12.26
N ASN A 16 23.93 3.30 -12.35
CA ASN A 16 25.37 3.37 -12.08
C ASN A 16 26.13 4.23 -13.10
N GLU A 17 25.72 4.24 -14.36
CA GLU A 17 26.29 5.10 -15.40
C GLU A 17 26.00 6.58 -15.10
N LEU A 18 24.76 6.93 -14.77
CA LEU A 18 24.38 8.29 -14.37
C LEU A 18 25.17 8.78 -13.14
N LEU A 19 25.42 7.89 -12.17
CA LEU A 19 26.27 8.21 -11.02
C LEU A 19 27.73 8.48 -11.43
N LYS A 20 28.29 7.70 -12.36
CA LYS A 20 29.65 7.91 -12.89
C LYS A 20 29.78 9.22 -13.68
N GLU A 21 28.70 9.66 -14.32
CA GLU A 21 28.60 10.97 -14.98
C GLU A 21 28.46 12.14 -13.99
N GLY A 22 28.43 11.87 -12.68
CA GLY A 22 28.38 12.88 -11.64
C GLY A 22 26.99 13.33 -11.23
N LYS A 23 25.91 12.69 -11.72
CA LYS A 23 24.55 13.00 -11.29
C LYS A 23 24.33 12.60 -9.84
N LYS A 24 23.64 13.46 -9.10
CA LYS A 24 23.29 13.18 -7.69
C LYS A 24 22.15 12.15 -7.61
N PRO A 25 22.08 11.31 -6.57
CA PRO A 25 21.00 10.34 -6.40
C PRO A 25 19.58 10.95 -6.48
N GLU A 26 19.39 12.15 -5.92
CA GLU A 26 18.11 12.86 -6.00
C GLU A 26 17.76 13.30 -7.43
N GLU A 27 18.75 13.75 -8.21
CA GLU A 27 18.56 14.10 -9.61
C GLU A 27 18.14 12.88 -10.42
N ILE A 28 18.80 11.74 -10.21
CA ILE A 28 18.47 10.48 -10.87
C ILE A 28 17.04 10.05 -10.50
N ARG A 29 16.67 10.12 -9.21
CA ARG A 29 15.30 9.85 -8.75
C ARG A 29 14.30 10.76 -9.46
N ASN A 30 14.58 12.05 -9.56
CA ASN A 30 13.69 13.02 -10.18
C ASN A 30 13.51 12.76 -11.68
N LEU A 31 14.57 12.39 -12.41
CA LEU A 31 14.51 11.99 -13.82
C LEU A 31 13.65 10.72 -14.02
N ILE A 32 13.77 9.74 -13.14
CA ILE A 32 12.92 8.53 -13.19
C ILE A 32 11.45 8.90 -12.94
N PHE A 33 11.19 9.73 -11.93
CA PHE A 33 9.83 10.10 -11.55
C PHE A 33 9.15 10.99 -12.59
N SER A 34 9.88 11.89 -13.23
CA SER A 34 9.37 12.74 -14.31
C SER A 34 9.07 11.97 -15.60
N GLY A 35 9.57 10.73 -15.71
CA GLY A 35 9.35 9.90 -16.88
C GLY A 35 10.39 10.08 -17.98
N ALA A 36 11.53 10.72 -17.71
CA ALA A 36 12.61 10.92 -18.69
C ALA A 36 13.12 9.60 -19.32
N PHE A 37 12.92 8.48 -18.62
CA PHE A 37 13.29 7.13 -19.06
C PHE A 37 12.08 6.22 -19.35
N SER A 38 10.87 6.78 -19.41
CA SER A 38 9.65 6.01 -19.69
C SER A 38 9.54 5.74 -21.19
N LYS A 39 10.02 4.57 -21.61
CA LYS A 39 9.92 4.08 -22.98
C LYS A 39 9.14 2.76 -23.00
N PRO A 40 8.49 2.41 -24.13
CA PRO A 40 7.88 1.10 -24.31
C PRO A 40 8.87 -0.02 -23.99
N LEU A 41 8.43 -0.99 -23.21
CA LEU A 41 9.28 -2.09 -22.76
C LEU A 41 9.24 -3.23 -23.77
N SER A 42 10.41 -3.79 -24.08
CA SER A 42 10.54 -4.95 -24.98
C SER A 42 10.11 -6.27 -24.35
N ASN A 43 10.02 -6.32 -23.02
CA ASN A 43 9.62 -7.50 -22.26
C ASN A 43 8.40 -7.18 -21.39
N PRO A 44 7.50 -8.15 -21.18
CA PRO A 44 6.39 -7.96 -20.26
C PRO A 44 6.91 -7.79 -18.82
N VAL A 45 6.38 -6.80 -18.12
CA VAL A 45 6.69 -6.54 -16.72
C VAL A 45 5.47 -6.83 -15.86
N TYR A 46 5.72 -7.46 -14.71
CA TYR A 46 4.69 -7.81 -13.75
C TYR A 46 5.00 -7.24 -12.38
N TRP A 47 3.97 -6.80 -11.67
CA TRP A 47 4.00 -6.52 -10.23
C TRP A 47 3.47 -7.73 -9.48
N ALA A 48 4.38 -8.44 -8.81
CA ALA A 48 4.03 -9.50 -7.88
C ALA A 48 3.99 -8.92 -6.47
N PHE A 49 2.83 -8.96 -5.85
CA PHE A 49 2.65 -8.63 -4.43
C PHE A 49 2.40 -9.90 -3.64
N THR A 50 3.03 -10.03 -2.48
CA THR A 50 2.95 -11.24 -1.66
C THR A 50 2.59 -10.95 -0.20
N GLY A 51 1.99 -11.93 0.47
CA GLY A 51 1.51 -11.77 1.84
C GLY A 51 2.56 -11.42 2.88
N ASP A 52 3.81 -11.86 2.69
CA ASP A 52 4.91 -11.60 3.60
C ASP A 52 5.37 -10.13 3.58
N GLU A 53 5.08 -9.39 2.49
CA GLU A 53 5.40 -7.97 2.38
C GLU A 53 4.63 -7.13 3.41
N ILE A 54 3.45 -7.56 3.88
CA ILE A 54 2.69 -6.86 4.91
C ILE A 54 3.54 -6.67 6.18
N GLY A 55 4.22 -7.71 6.63
CA GLY A 55 5.09 -7.66 7.83
C GLY A 55 6.37 -6.85 7.60
N LYS A 56 6.81 -6.73 6.34
CA LYS A 56 8.01 -5.97 5.93
C LYS A 56 7.68 -4.53 5.54
N PHE A 57 6.40 -4.18 5.44
CA PHE A 57 5.95 -2.94 4.82
C PHE A 57 6.55 -1.70 5.48
N ALA A 58 6.79 -1.70 6.79
CA ALA A 58 7.42 -0.57 7.47
C ALA A 58 8.77 -0.15 6.84
N TRP A 59 9.56 -1.12 6.39
CA TRP A 59 10.85 -0.88 5.74
C TRP A 59 10.71 -0.58 4.25
N ILE A 60 9.83 -1.29 3.55
CA ILE A 60 9.46 -0.97 2.15
C ILE A 60 9.04 0.49 2.06
N ASN A 61 8.19 0.90 2.99
CA ASN A 61 7.68 2.25 3.10
C ASN A 61 8.77 3.27 3.42
N TYR A 62 9.68 2.93 4.33
CA TYR A 62 10.80 3.78 4.69
C TYR A 62 11.65 4.10 3.45
N PHE A 63 12.04 3.11 2.66
CA PHE A 63 12.83 3.36 1.44
C PHE A 63 12.01 4.05 0.35
N GLY A 64 10.74 3.68 0.18
CA GLY A 64 9.84 4.30 -0.81
C GLY A 64 9.49 5.77 -0.53
N THR A 65 9.73 6.26 0.68
CA THR A 65 9.47 7.65 1.11
C THR A 65 10.73 8.40 1.51
N TRP A 66 11.90 7.93 1.06
CA TRP A 66 13.18 8.55 1.37
C TRP A 66 13.20 10.04 0.99
N ASN A 67 13.53 10.89 1.95
CA ASN A 67 13.79 12.30 1.75
C ASN A 67 15.31 12.56 1.80
N PHE A 68 15.86 13.18 0.75
CA PHE A 68 17.30 13.39 0.61
C PHE A 68 17.86 14.44 1.57
N ASP A 69 17.10 15.48 1.90
CA ASP A 69 17.51 16.53 2.85
C ASP A 69 17.56 15.99 4.28
N LEU A 70 16.48 15.29 4.69
CA LEU A 70 16.34 14.72 6.02
C LEU A 70 17.12 13.42 6.21
N LYS A 71 17.61 12.83 5.11
CA LYS A 71 18.29 11.52 5.05
C LYS A 71 17.50 10.44 5.80
N LYS A 72 16.19 10.44 5.62
CA LYS A 72 15.26 9.59 6.37
C LYS A 72 13.99 9.33 5.58
N GLY A 73 13.43 8.14 5.75
CA GLY A 73 12.10 7.78 5.28
C GLY A 73 11.06 7.71 6.39
N ILE A 74 9.80 7.51 5.99
CA ILE A 74 8.68 7.33 6.91
C ILE A 74 8.57 5.84 7.26
N LYS A 75 8.88 5.50 8.52
CA LYS A 75 8.70 4.13 9.02
C LYS A 75 7.25 3.96 9.52
N SER A 76 6.34 3.60 8.62
CA SER A 76 4.93 3.36 8.96
C SER A 76 4.48 1.97 8.48
N PRO A 77 4.10 1.06 9.40
CA PRO A 77 3.65 -0.29 9.04
C PRO A 77 2.18 -0.31 8.60
N ILE A 78 1.80 -1.44 8.00
CA ILE A 78 0.41 -1.89 7.91
C ILE A 78 0.21 -2.95 8.99
N TYR A 79 -0.64 -2.69 9.97
CA TYR A 79 -0.93 -3.66 11.01
C TYR A 79 -2.05 -4.58 10.57
N ARG A 80 -1.75 -5.85 10.38
CA ARG A 80 -2.79 -6.89 10.28
C ARG A 80 -3.28 -7.24 11.68
N LEU A 81 -4.54 -6.93 11.96
CA LEU A 81 -5.17 -7.29 13.22
C LEU A 81 -5.58 -8.76 13.20
N SER A 82 -5.41 -9.41 14.35
CA SER A 82 -5.76 -10.81 14.56
C SER A 82 -6.69 -10.97 15.75
N ASN A 83 -7.39 -12.10 15.82
CA ASN A 83 -8.33 -12.46 16.88
C ASN A 83 -9.42 -11.39 17.09
N CYS A 84 -9.87 -10.78 16.00
CA CYS A 84 -10.97 -9.84 16.02
C CYS A 84 -12.30 -10.59 16.01
N ARG A 85 -13.19 -10.28 16.96
CA ARG A 85 -14.54 -10.81 17.04
C ARG A 85 -15.55 -9.68 17.20
N SER A 86 -16.72 -9.83 16.60
CA SER A 86 -17.85 -8.93 16.84
C SER A 86 -18.39 -9.18 18.25
N LEU A 87 -18.43 -8.14 19.09
CA LEU A 87 -19.11 -8.21 20.39
C LEU A 87 -20.60 -7.90 20.24
N LYS A 88 -20.92 -6.92 19.41
CA LYS A 88 -22.26 -6.50 18.98
C LYS A 88 -22.13 -5.75 17.65
N PRO A 89 -23.23 -5.48 16.92
CA PRO A 89 -23.17 -4.69 15.69
C PRO A 89 -22.37 -3.40 15.88
N GLY A 90 -21.41 -3.14 14.99
CA GLY A 90 -20.54 -1.96 15.04
C GLY A 90 -19.37 -2.01 16.04
N ILE A 91 -19.30 -3.00 16.95
CA ILE A 91 -18.22 -3.11 17.94
C ILE A 91 -17.39 -4.38 17.73
N LEU A 92 -16.11 -4.21 17.44
CA LEU A 92 -15.16 -5.30 17.29
C LEU A 92 -14.17 -5.32 18.46
N ALA A 93 -13.98 -6.49 19.08
CA ALA A 93 -12.88 -6.73 20.01
C ALA A 93 -11.76 -7.47 19.28
N CYS A 94 -10.62 -6.82 19.13
CA CYS A 94 -9.37 -7.40 18.64
C CYS A 94 -8.39 -7.56 19.81
N ARG A 95 -7.23 -8.19 19.59
CA ARG A 95 -6.23 -8.41 20.65
C ARG A 95 -5.81 -7.10 21.33
N GLY A 96 -6.34 -6.85 22.52
CA GLY A 96 -6.05 -5.66 23.35
C GLY A 96 -6.68 -4.35 22.85
N MET A 97 -7.63 -4.40 21.92
CA MET A 97 -8.28 -3.23 21.33
C MET A 97 -9.77 -3.44 21.19
N LEU A 98 -10.56 -2.41 21.49
CA LEU A 98 -11.99 -2.37 21.17
C LEU A 98 -12.22 -1.29 20.11
N ILE A 99 -12.84 -1.66 19.00
CA ILE A 99 -13.03 -0.80 17.84
C ILE A 99 -14.52 -0.50 17.75
N ASP A 100 -14.86 0.77 17.88
CA ASP A 100 -16.19 1.30 17.74
C ASP A 100 -16.35 1.91 16.33
N LEU A 101 -17.01 1.18 15.44
CA LEU A 101 -17.30 1.59 14.06
C LEU A 101 -18.52 2.52 13.96
N GLU A 102 -19.23 2.74 15.06
CA GLU A 102 -20.29 3.74 15.09
C GLU A 102 -19.65 5.12 15.28
N LYS A 103 -18.77 5.25 16.28
CA LYS A 103 -18.03 6.48 16.63
C LYS A 103 -16.78 6.72 15.79
N GLY A 104 -16.25 5.66 15.16
CA GLY A 104 -14.97 5.74 14.46
C GLY A 104 -13.80 5.87 15.42
N GLU A 105 -13.73 5.02 16.43
CA GLU A 105 -12.71 5.10 17.48
C GLU A 105 -12.13 3.72 17.81
N ILE A 106 -10.86 3.70 18.18
CA ILE A 106 -10.19 2.52 18.77
C ILE A 106 -9.87 2.84 20.22
N LEU A 107 -10.40 2.04 21.13
CA LEU A 107 -10.07 2.07 22.54
C LEU A 107 -8.95 1.07 22.83
N GLN A 108 -7.81 1.59 23.28
CA GLN A 108 -6.65 0.79 23.68
C GLN A 108 -6.01 1.42 24.93
N ASN A 109 -5.81 0.64 25.99
CA ASN A 109 -5.17 1.10 27.24
C ASN A 109 -5.76 2.41 27.79
N ARG A 110 -7.10 2.51 27.82
CA ARG A 110 -7.87 3.71 28.23
C ARG A 110 -7.67 4.97 27.37
N LYS A 111 -7.04 4.84 26.20
CA LYS A 111 -6.93 5.92 25.21
C LYS A 111 -7.87 5.65 24.05
N ALA A 112 -8.56 6.70 23.61
CA ALA A 112 -9.32 6.69 22.36
C ALA A 112 -8.43 7.21 21.23
N ILE A 113 -8.32 6.42 20.16
CA ILE A 113 -7.58 6.76 18.95
C ILE A 113 -8.62 6.93 17.83
N PRO A 114 -8.71 8.10 17.18
CA PRO A 114 -9.71 8.33 16.15
C PRO A 114 -9.39 7.54 14.88
N LEU A 115 -10.43 7.06 14.22
CA LEU A 115 -10.40 6.58 12.84
C LEU A 115 -10.66 7.76 11.91
N LYS A 116 -9.86 7.87 10.86
CA LYS A 116 -10.16 8.77 9.75
C LYS A 116 -11.21 8.14 8.83
N LYS A 117 -10.98 6.89 8.43
CA LYS A 117 -11.76 6.18 7.43
C LYS A 117 -11.91 4.70 7.75
N LEU A 118 -13.10 4.15 7.50
CA LEU A 118 -13.37 2.73 7.34
C LEU A 118 -13.46 2.40 5.85
N VAL A 119 -12.75 1.36 5.41
CA VAL A 119 -12.94 0.74 4.09
C VAL A 119 -13.40 -0.71 4.29
N VAL A 120 -14.47 -1.09 3.62
CA VAL A 120 -14.95 -2.47 3.57
C VAL A 120 -14.90 -2.92 2.12
N LYS A 121 -14.13 -3.98 1.86
CA LYS A 121 -14.07 -4.65 0.58
C LYS A 121 -14.50 -6.11 0.73
N ASP A 122 -15.43 -6.53 -0.11
CA ASP A 122 -15.70 -7.94 -0.37
C ASP A 122 -15.72 -8.20 -1.89
N GLU A 123 -16.15 -9.38 -2.32
CA GLU A 123 -16.16 -9.78 -3.74
C GLU A 123 -17.09 -8.91 -4.60
N ASN A 124 -18.16 -8.34 -4.01
CA ASN A 124 -19.19 -7.59 -4.72
C ASN A 124 -19.29 -6.13 -4.29
N ARG A 125 -18.56 -5.73 -3.24
CA ARG A 125 -18.72 -4.42 -2.61
C ARG A 125 -17.37 -3.79 -2.30
N PHE A 126 -17.27 -2.50 -2.63
CA PHE A 126 -16.25 -1.60 -2.12
C PHE A 126 -16.98 -0.40 -1.50
N ALA A 127 -16.87 -0.25 -0.18
CA ALA A 127 -17.55 0.82 0.55
C ALA A 127 -16.57 1.55 1.47
N GLU A 128 -16.70 2.87 1.51
CA GLU A 128 -15.92 3.74 2.38
C GLU A 128 -16.86 4.51 3.31
N LYS A 129 -16.41 4.78 4.53
CA LYS A 129 -17.05 5.68 5.49
C LYS A 129 -15.98 6.55 6.13
N GLU A 130 -16.12 7.87 5.98
CA GLU A 130 -15.30 8.85 6.70
C GLU A 130 -15.85 9.05 8.11
N TYR A 131 -14.97 9.35 9.07
CA TYR A 131 -15.36 9.71 10.45
C TYR A 131 -14.77 11.05 10.84
N HIS A 132 -13.45 11.12 11.00
CA HIS A 132 -12.74 12.28 11.54
C HIS A 132 -11.75 12.83 10.51
N SER A 133 -11.39 14.12 10.64
CA SER A 133 -10.43 14.76 9.72
C SER A 133 -8.99 14.18 9.82
N LYS A 134 -8.67 13.62 10.98
CA LYS A 134 -7.40 12.97 11.32
C LYS A 134 -7.67 11.65 12.03
N GLY A 135 -6.76 10.69 11.88
CA GLY A 135 -6.88 9.38 12.51
C GLY A 135 -6.29 8.28 11.66
N LEU A 136 -6.53 7.04 12.09
CA LEU A 136 -6.08 5.84 11.40
C LEU A 136 -7.09 5.38 10.33
N TYR A 137 -6.59 4.66 9.34
CA TYR A 137 -7.38 3.99 8.33
C TYR A 137 -7.61 2.56 8.78
N PHE A 138 -8.88 2.17 8.82
CA PHE A 138 -9.29 0.84 9.22
C PHE A 138 -9.93 0.13 8.03
N GLU A 139 -9.40 -1.03 7.66
CA GLU A 139 -9.86 -1.76 6.48
C GLU A 139 -10.32 -3.16 6.86
N VAL A 140 -11.43 -3.60 6.27
CA VAL A 140 -11.94 -4.96 6.36
C VAL A 140 -12.05 -5.52 4.96
N VAL A 141 -11.19 -6.50 4.64
CA VAL A 141 -11.16 -7.18 3.34
C VAL A 141 -11.68 -8.61 3.53
N LYS A 142 -12.76 -8.96 2.85
CA LYS A 142 -13.36 -10.30 2.88
C LYS A 142 -13.13 -10.99 1.55
N THR A 143 -12.62 -12.22 1.58
CA THR A 143 -12.44 -13.04 0.38
C THR A 143 -12.32 -14.51 0.79
N LYS A 144 -12.83 -15.44 -0.04
CA LYS A 144 -12.73 -16.89 0.20
C LYS A 144 -13.21 -17.29 1.61
N GLY A 145 -14.30 -16.66 2.07
CA GLY A 145 -14.88 -16.88 3.41
C GLY A 145 -14.03 -16.38 4.59
N LYS A 146 -12.89 -15.72 4.36
CA LYS A 146 -11.99 -15.18 5.40
C LYS A 146 -12.10 -13.66 5.46
N SER A 147 -11.93 -13.11 6.66
CA SER A 147 -11.85 -11.66 6.90
C SER A 147 -10.43 -11.27 7.31
N TYR A 148 -9.89 -10.29 6.62
CA TYR A 148 -8.59 -9.67 6.89
C TYR A 148 -8.83 -8.25 7.34
N ILE A 149 -8.25 -7.87 8.48
CA ILE A 149 -8.47 -6.56 9.07
C ILE A 149 -7.13 -5.84 9.15
N PHE A 150 -7.09 -4.62 8.64
CA PHE A 150 -5.88 -3.82 8.60
C PHE A 150 -6.09 -2.47 9.30
N LEU A 151 -5.04 -1.99 9.93
CA LEU A 151 -4.98 -0.69 10.57
C LEU A 151 -3.68 0.00 10.18
N MET A 152 -3.76 1.24 9.69
CA MET A 152 -2.60 1.95 9.19
C MET A 152 -2.76 3.47 9.21
N THR A 153 -1.68 4.20 8.98
CA THR A 153 -1.72 5.65 8.79
C THR A 153 -1.99 6.01 7.32
N GLU A 154 -2.11 7.30 7.01
CA GLU A 154 -2.46 7.78 5.66
C GLU A 154 -1.49 7.34 4.58
N GLN A 155 -0.18 7.39 4.86
CA GLN A 155 0.79 7.16 3.81
C GLN A 155 0.81 5.67 3.37
N PRO A 156 0.80 4.66 4.26
CA PRO A 156 0.59 3.26 3.86
C PRO A 156 -0.74 3.04 3.14
N PHE A 157 -1.83 3.68 3.60
CA PHE A 157 -3.15 3.57 2.98
C PHE A 157 -3.14 4.00 1.51
N LYS A 158 -2.44 5.09 1.19
CA LYS A 158 -2.31 5.62 -0.17
C LYS A 158 -1.27 4.89 -1.03
N SER A 159 -0.49 3.99 -0.47
CA SER A 159 0.57 3.30 -1.20
C SER A 159 0.02 2.39 -2.31
N MET A 160 0.80 2.18 -3.37
CA MET A 160 0.47 1.19 -4.40
C MET A 160 0.25 -0.20 -3.80
N PHE A 161 1.03 -0.58 -2.78
CA PHE A 161 0.86 -1.84 -2.09
C PHE A 161 -0.54 -1.96 -1.49
N ASN A 162 -0.99 -1.01 -0.67
CA ASN A 162 -2.33 -1.10 -0.09
C ASN A 162 -3.43 -1.06 -1.17
N ARG A 163 -3.33 -0.10 -2.10
CA ARG A 163 -4.33 0.10 -3.16
C ARG A 163 -4.46 -1.12 -4.06
N MET A 164 -3.36 -1.67 -4.56
CA MET A 164 -3.39 -2.77 -5.52
C MET A 164 -3.44 -4.14 -4.82
N TYR A 165 -2.60 -4.39 -3.82
CA TYR A 165 -2.53 -5.71 -3.19
C TYR A 165 -3.69 -5.96 -2.22
N ILE A 166 -3.93 -5.06 -1.27
CA ILE A 166 -4.94 -5.26 -0.20
C ILE A 166 -6.35 -4.92 -0.70
N LEU A 167 -6.50 -3.84 -1.47
CA LEU A 167 -7.81 -3.35 -1.91
C LEU A 167 -8.17 -3.73 -3.35
N ARG A 168 -7.28 -4.33 -4.14
CA ARG A 168 -7.50 -4.59 -5.59
C ARG A 168 -8.17 -3.39 -6.26
N ASN A 169 -7.64 -2.20 -5.97
CA ASN A 169 -8.10 -0.91 -6.46
C ASN A 169 -6.92 -0.28 -7.20
N PHE A 170 -6.91 -0.48 -8.51
CA PHE A 170 -5.84 -0.11 -9.42
C PHE A 170 -6.43 0.56 -10.65
N ASP A 171 -5.59 1.31 -11.38
CA ASP A 171 -5.98 1.95 -12.63
C ASP A 171 -5.75 0.97 -13.78
N GLU A 172 -6.84 0.56 -14.42
CA GLU A 172 -6.84 -0.43 -15.51
C GLU A 172 -6.13 0.06 -16.76
N ASN A 173 -5.92 1.37 -16.92
CA ASN A 173 -5.13 1.93 -18.02
C ASN A 173 -3.65 1.57 -17.89
N TYR A 174 -3.15 1.34 -16.66
CA TYR A 174 -1.75 1.04 -16.41
C TYR A 174 -1.49 -0.41 -16.01
N PHE A 175 -2.51 -1.11 -15.51
CA PHE A 175 -2.36 -2.45 -14.95
C PHE A 175 -3.50 -3.38 -15.35
N GLU A 176 -3.17 -4.65 -15.52
CA GLU A 176 -4.12 -5.73 -15.75
C GLU A 176 -3.96 -6.75 -14.62
N LEU A 177 -5.04 -7.10 -13.92
CA LEU A 177 -5.02 -8.16 -12.92
C LEU A 177 -4.97 -9.51 -13.63
N VAL A 178 -3.88 -10.26 -13.47
CA VAL A 178 -3.67 -11.55 -14.16
C VAL A 178 -3.76 -12.75 -13.22
N TYR A 179 -3.60 -12.53 -11.91
CA TYR A 179 -3.74 -13.58 -10.90
C TYR A 179 -4.12 -12.98 -9.54
N ASP A 180 -5.14 -13.53 -8.89
CA ASP A 180 -5.54 -13.16 -7.51
C ASP A 180 -5.72 -14.41 -6.64
N ASP A 181 -4.73 -14.66 -5.78
CA ASP A 181 -4.81 -15.60 -4.66
C ASP A 181 -4.50 -14.87 -3.35
N PHE A 182 -5.09 -13.70 -3.14
CA PHE A 182 -4.93 -12.98 -1.88
C PHE A 182 -5.33 -13.87 -0.68
N PRO A 183 -4.53 -13.92 0.40
CA PRO A 183 -3.36 -13.09 0.73
C PRO A 183 -2.01 -13.77 0.42
N THR A 184 -1.99 -14.80 -0.42
CA THR A 184 -0.74 -15.46 -0.82
C THR A 184 -0.01 -14.56 -1.82
N MET A 185 -0.67 -14.24 -2.93
CA MET A 185 -0.10 -13.47 -4.03
C MET A 185 -1.17 -12.78 -4.86
N VAL A 186 -0.88 -11.59 -5.35
CA VAL A 186 -1.64 -10.91 -6.41
C VAL A 186 -0.65 -10.44 -7.48
N LEU A 187 -0.93 -10.74 -8.75
CA LEU A 187 -0.06 -10.42 -9.87
C LEU A 187 -0.78 -9.47 -10.82
N TYR A 188 -0.08 -8.38 -11.17
CA TYR A 188 -0.54 -7.43 -12.17
C TYR A 188 0.44 -7.39 -13.34
N ARG A 189 -0.06 -7.47 -14.57
CA ARG A 189 0.73 -7.10 -15.75
C ARG A 189 0.72 -5.59 -15.90
N VAL A 190 1.88 -5.01 -16.17
CA VAL A 190 2.01 -3.58 -16.49
C VAL A 190 1.68 -3.39 -17.97
N ARG A 191 0.75 -2.49 -18.28
CA ARG A 191 0.43 -2.11 -19.66
C ARG A 191 1.52 -1.16 -20.18
N ASN A 192 1.90 -1.31 -21.44
CA ASN A 192 3.04 -0.59 -22.03
C ASN A 192 2.62 0.34 -23.19
N GLU A 193 1.32 0.65 -23.29
CA GLU A 193 0.73 1.44 -24.37
C GLU A 193 0.52 2.90 -23.93
#